data_AF-A0A835ZJT9-F1
#
_entry.id   AF-A0A835ZJT9-F1
#
_cell.length_a   1.000
_cell.length_b   1.000
_cell.length_c   1.000
_cell.angle_alpha   90.00
_cell.angle_beta   90.00
_cell.angle_gamma   90.00
#
_symmetry.space_group_name_H-M   'P 1'
#
loop_
_entity.id
_entity.type
_entity.pdbx_description
1 polymer ?
#
loop_
_entity_poly.entity_id
_entity_poly.type
_entity_poly.pdbx_seq_one_letter_code
_entity_poly.pdbx_strand_id
1 'polypeptide(L)'
;AAQELVNLLMTGRAHPHVFDGERALDDTAAAAAAAAAAAPLPPPLLLRGVPARGRVGFLTLFEAYGHVSVGAHYKRPAAPVWVVCSESHYSALFACNDAAAGAGAGDGDDAAHEFDLFYYDPLGQQDETIRLSIDTRPRVPPPGPDAAAAGALVPPLDLVVRTRWPGAAVDWNGTDPIL
;
A
#
# COMPACT_ATOMS: atom_id res chain seq x y z
N ALA A 1 8.81 -5.33 -13.17
CA ALA A 1 9.30 -6.66 -12.70
C ALA A 1 8.10 -7.52 -12.31
N ALA A 2 8.23 -8.85 -12.32
CA ALA A 2 7.19 -9.75 -11.82
C ALA A 2 7.05 -9.63 -10.28
N GLN A 3 5.83 -9.70 -9.75
CA GLN A 3 5.57 -9.47 -8.32
C GLN A 3 6.28 -10.48 -7.43
N GLU A 4 6.46 -11.70 -7.90
CA GLU A 4 7.17 -12.79 -7.21
C GLU A 4 8.63 -12.42 -6.94
N LEU A 5 9.28 -11.75 -7.89
CA LEU A 5 10.66 -11.30 -7.73
C LEU A 5 10.75 -10.20 -6.69
N VAL A 6 9.81 -9.24 -6.71
CA VAL A 6 9.74 -8.17 -5.70
C VAL A 6 9.54 -8.77 -4.32
N ASN A 7 8.56 -9.67 -4.18
CA ASN A 7 8.28 -10.34 -2.91
C ASN A 7 9.46 -11.20 -2.45
N LEU A 8 10.20 -11.85 -3.36
CA LEU A 8 11.41 -12.59 -3.02
C LEU A 8 12.48 -11.68 -2.40
N LEU A 9 12.69 -10.49 -2.97
CA LEU A 9 13.66 -9.52 -2.46
C LEU A 9 13.22 -8.91 -1.12
N MET A 10 11.92 -8.65 -0.96
CA MET A 10 11.36 -7.97 0.22
C MET A 10 11.14 -8.91 1.41
N THR A 11 10.79 -10.17 1.16
CA THR A 11 10.32 -11.11 2.18
C THR A 11 11.08 -12.44 2.22
N GLY A 12 11.97 -12.68 1.24
CA GLY A 12 12.64 -13.97 1.06
C GLY A 12 11.73 -15.07 0.49
N ARG A 13 10.51 -14.73 0.03
CA ARG A 13 9.54 -15.68 -0.55
C ARG A 13 9.02 -15.17 -1.90
N ALA A 14 9.10 -16.02 -2.93
CA ALA A 14 8.59 -15.72 -4.26
C ALA A 14 7.07 -15.95 -4.36
N HIS A 15 6.28 -15.29 -3.53
CA HIS A 15 4.82 -15.37 -3.57
C HIS A 15 4.25 -14.35 -4.57
N PRO A 16 3.19 -14.67 -5.32
CA PRO A 16 2.66 -13.78 -6.36
C PRO A 16 1.77 -12.66 -5.83
N HIS A 17 1.28 -12.75 -4.59
CA HIS A 17 0.30 -11.81 -4.06
C HIS A 17 0.83 -10.91 -2.95
N VAL A 18 0.18 -9.76 -2.77
CA VAL A 18 0.55 -8.70 -1.83
C VAL A 18 -0.39 -8.58 -0.62
N PHE A 19 -1.43 -9.41 -0.55
CA PHE A 19 -2.30 -9.53 0.63
C PHE A 19 -1.62 -10.33 1.75
N ASP A 20 -2.17 -10.32 2.96
CA ASP A 20 -1.58 -11.02 4.10
C ASP A 20 -1.87 -12.53 4.09
N GLY A 21 -0.84 -13.32 4.43
CA GLY A 21 -0.98 -14.74 4.69
C GLY A 21 -1.46 -15.52 3.47
N GLU A 22 -2.49 -16.33 3.65
CA GLU A 22 -2.99 -17.25 2.62
C GLU A 22 -4.50 -17.12 2.50
N ARG A 23 -5.00 -17.24 1.29
CA ARG A 23 -6.44 -17.19 1.00
C ARG A 23 -6.82 -18.44 0.24
N ALA A 24 -7.84 -19.15 0.71
CA ALA A 24 -8.45 -20.22 -0.07
C ALA A 24 -9.29 -19.60 -1.20
N LEU A 25 -9.30 -20.25 -2.37
CA LEU A 25 -10.21 -19.89 -3.45
C LEU A 25 -11.57 -20.56 -3.21
N ASP A 26 -12.57 -19.71 -2.95
CA ASP A 26 -13.90 -20.05 -2.41
C ASP A 26 -14.70 -21.07 -3.25
N ASP A 27 -14.31 -21.28 -4.50
CA ASP A 27 -14.94 -22.24 -5.42
C ASP A 27 -14.74 -23.71 -5.03
N THR A 28 -13.76 -24.00 -4.16
CA THR A 28 -13.54 -25.36 -3.64
C THR A 28 -14.33 -25.65 -2.37
N ALA A 29 -14.69 -24.63 -1.57
CA ALA A 29 -15.45 -24.81 -0.34
C ALA A 29 -16.96 -25.00 -0.62
N ALA A 30 -17.52 -24.25 -1.57
CA ALA A 30 -18.90 -24.44 -2.01
C ALA A 30 -19.09 -25.74 -2.81
N ALA A 31 -18.11 -26.12 -3.64
CA ALA A 31 -18.10 -27.41 -4.34
C ALA A 31 -17.91 -28.61 -3.38
N ALA A 32 -17.13 -28.44 -2.31
CA ALA A 32 -16.95 -29.47 -1.27
C ALA A 32 -18.26 -29.79 -0.52
N ALA A 33 -19.10 -28.79 -0.27
CA ALA A 33 -20.40 -28.99 0.39
C ALA A 33 -21.42 -29.72 -0.51
N ALA A 34 -21.38 -29.51 -1.84
CA ALA A 34 -22.27 -30.17 -2.78
C ALA A 34 -21.88 -31.63 -3.11
N ALA A 35 -20.60 -31.98 -2.94
CA ALA A 35 -20.05 -33.30 -3.32
C ALA A 35 -20.00 -34.32 -2.17
N ALA A 36 -20.65 -34.06 -1.03
CA ALA A 36 -20.72 -34.97 0.12
C ALA A 36 -21.34 -36.35 -0.19
N ALA A 37 -21.78 -36.61 -1.43
CA ALA A 37 -22.30 -37.89 -1.90
C ALA A 37 -21.32 -38.75 -2.72
N ALA A 38 -20.14 -38.26 -3.18
CA ALA A 38 -19.20 -39.10 -3.93
C ALA A 38 -17.75 -38.56 -3.93
N ALA A 39 -16.83 -39.34 -3.35
CA ALA A 39 -15.37 -39.22 -3.37
C ALA A 39 -14.73 -38.02 -2.62
N PRO A 40 -13.49 -38.15 -2.10
CA PRO A 40 -12.79 -37.06 -1.42
C PRO A 40 -12.45 -35.94 -2.41
N LEU A 41 -12.85 -34.69 -2.12
CA LEU A 41 -12.44 -33.54 -2.91
C LEU A 41 -10.93 -33.27 -2.77
N PRO A 42 -10.28 -32.70 -3.82
CA PRO A 42 -8.94 -32.16 -3.67
C PRO A 42 -8.91 -31.03 -2.64
N PRO A 43 -7.75 -30.79 -1.99
CA PRO A 43 -7.59 -29.68 -1.06
C PRO A 43 -7.89 -28.34 -1.76
N PRO A 44 -8.35 -27.32 -1.01
CA PRO A 44 -8.65 -26.02 -1.59
C PRO A 44 -7.40 -25.41 -2.24
N LEU A 45 -7.59 -24.72 -3.35
CA LEU A 45 -6.51 -23.95 -3.98
C LEU A 45 -6.18 -22.76 -3.06
N LEU A 46 -4.96 -22.76 -2.52
CA LEU A 46 -4.47 -21.72 -1.62
C LEU A 46 -3.62 -20.71 -2.38
N LEU A 47 -4.08 -19.48 -2.40
CA LEU A 47 -3.34 -18.32 -2.88
C LEU A 47 -2.37 -17.86 -1.78
N ARG A 48 -1.08 -17.76 -2.10
CA ARG A 48 -0.03 -17.35 -1.15
C ARG A 48 0.26 -15.85 -1.29
N GLY A 49 0.08 -15.12 -0.20
CA GLY A 49 0.44 -13.71 -0.04
C GLY A 49 1.66 -13.53 0.85
N VAL A 50 1.77 -12.36 1.46
CA VAL A 50 2.91 -11.96 2.30
C VAL A 50 2.83 -12.70 3.64
N PRO A 51 3.82 -13.53 4.00
CA PRO A 51 3.69 -14.45 5.14
C PRO A 51 3.75 -13.75 6.50
N ALA A 52 4.50 -12.65 6.60
CA ALA A 52 4.69 -11.92 7.85
C ALA A 52 5.11 -10.48 7.57
N ARG A 53 4.97 -9.62 8.58
CA ARG A 53 5.43 -8.23 8.57
C ARG A 53 6.94 -8.15 8.35
N GLY A 54 7.35 -7.39 7.33
CA GLY A 54 8.76 -7.16 6.99
C GLY A 54 9.36 -5.91 7.64
N ARG A 55 10.67 -5.69 7.43
CA ARG A 55 11.35 -4.45 7.83
C ARG A 55 11.00 -3.26 6.94
N VAL A 56 10.81 -3.52 5.65
CA VAL A 56 10.46 -2.52 4.63
C VAL A 56 9.09 -2.89 4.08
N GLY A 57 8.26 -1.87 3.88
CA GLY A 57 6.91 -1.99 3.37
C GLY A 57 6.86 -1.93 1.85
N PHE A 58 5.66 -2.16 1.33
CA PHE A 58 5.39 -2.03 -0.09
C PHE A 58 4.04 -1.34 -0.28
N LEU A 59 4.01 -0.34 -1.16
CA LEU A 59 2.79 0.35 -1.56
C LEU A 59 2.76 0.38 -3.08
N THR A 60 1.57 0.33 -3.67
CA THR A 60 1.44 0.29 -5.13
C THR A 60 0.24 1.07 -5.61
N LEU A 61 0.42 1.78 -6.72
CA LEU A 61 -0.66 2.51 -7.40
C LEU A 61 -1.80 1.58 -7.85
N PHE A 62 -1.47 0.33 -8.16
CA PHE A 62 -2.46 -0.68 -8.55
C PHE A 62 -3.51 -0.95 -7.45
N GLU A 63 -3.18 -0.66 -6.17
CA GLU A 63 -4.17 -0.72 -5.09
C GLU A 63 -5.15 0.47 -5.17
N ALA A 64 -4.67 1.67 -5.46
CA ALA A 64 -5.53 2.84 -5.62
C ALA A 64 -6.49 2.69 -6.81
N TYR A 65 -6.07 1.97 -7.86
CA TYR A 65 -6.92 1.60 -8.99
C TYR A 65 -7.82 0.38 -8.73
N GLY A 66 -7.71 -0.26 -7.56
CA GLY A 66 -8.53 -1.40 -7.18
C GLY A 66 -8.16 -2.73 -7.85
N HIS A 67 -6.98 -2.83 -8.47
CA HIS A 67 -6.51 -4.07 -9.10
C HIS A 67 -5.96 -5.08 -8.08
N VAL A 68 -5.39 -4.59 -6.99
CA VAL A 68 -4.84 -5.42 -5.91
C VAL A 68 -5.25 -4.87 -4.55
N SER A 69 -5.16 -5.70 -3.50
CA SER A 69 -5.33 -5.27 -2.12
C SER A 69 -4.06 -5.58 -1.35
N VAL A 70 -3.37 -4.54 -0.89
CA VAL A 70 -2.11 -4.68 -0.16
C VAL A 70 -2.41 -4.94 1.31
N GLY A 71 -1.82 -6.00 1.85
CA GLY A 71 -2.02 -6.42 3.23
C GLY A 71 -1.31 -5.53 4.25
N ALA A 72 -1.69 -5.70 5.52
CA ALA A 72 -1.09 -5.01 6.66
C ALA A 72 0.41 -5.34 6.81
N HIS A 73 0.87 -6.54 6.42
CA HIS A 73 2.27 -6.93 6.48
C HIS A 73 3.19 -6.01 5.65
N TYR A 74 2.68 -5.45 4.56
CA TYR A 74 3.38 -4.47 3.73
C TYR A 74 3.04 -3.02 4.08
N LYS A 75 1.81 -2.73 4.50
CA LYS A 75 1.39 -1.37 4.87
C LYS A 75 2.00 -0.89 6.19
N ARG A 76 2.27 -1.80 7.12
CA ARG A 76 2.80 -1.50 8.46
C ARG A 76 4.17 -2.15 8.64
N PRO A 77 5.24 -1.70 7.96
CA PRO A 77 6.58 -2.27 8.12
C PRO A 77 7.21 -1.97 9.49
N ALA A 78 8.28 -2.68 9.85
CA ALA A 78 9.00 -2.46 11.11
C ALA A 78 9.75 -1.12 11.15
N ALA A 79 10.33 -0.70 10.02
CA ALA A 79 10.86 0.65 9.85
C ALA A 79 9.91 1.45 8.94
N PRO A 80 9.75 2.77 9.13
CA PRO A 80 8.90 3.63 8.29
C PRO A 80 9.54 3.85 6.91
N VAL A 81 9.74 2.77 6.15
CA VAL A 81 10.32 2.77 4.81
C VAL A 81 9.45 1.86 3.95
N TRP A 82 9.02 2.37 2.79
CA TRP A 82 8.21 1.68 1.82
C TRP A 82 8.86 1.77 0.45
N VAL A 83 8.84 0.65 -0.27
CA VAL A 83 9.04 0.65 -1.72
C VAL A 83 7.70 1.00 -2.36
N VAL A 84 7.68 2.03 -3.20
CA VAL A 84 6.51 2.45 -3.96
C VAL A 84 6.62 1.92 -5.37
N CYS A 85 5.57 1.24 -5.84
CA CYS A 85 5.43 0.84 -7.24
C CYS A 85 4.36 1.69 -7.92
N SER A 86 4.82 2.61 -8.77
CA SER A 86 3.96 3.44 -9.64
C SER A 86 4.07 2.91 -11.06
N GLU A 87 3.11 2.07 -11.45
CA GLU A 87 3.06 1.41 -12.75
C GLU A 87 4.31 0.56 -13.06
N SER A 88 5.22 1.07 -13.89
CA SER A 88 6.45 0.39 -14.32
C SER A 88 7.67 0.76 -13.50
N HIS A 89 7.55 1.73 -12.59
CA HIS A 89 8.66 2.34 -11.87
C HIS A 89 8.61 2.08 -10.37
N TYR A 90 9.79 1.96 -9.76
CA TYR A 90 9.96 1.72 -8.32
C TYR A 90 10.76 2.84 -7.69
N SER A 91 10.24 3.40 -6.60
CA SER A 91 10.86 4.48 -5.84
C SER A 91 10.77 4.22 -4.34
N ALA A 92 11.41 5.07 -3.54
CA ALA A 92 11.43 4.95 -2.09
C ALA A 92 10.60 6.05 -1.43
N LEU A 93 9.81 5.67 -0.43
CA LEU A 93 9.06 6.56 0.44
C LEU A 93 9.41 6.21 1.89
N PHE A 94 9.79 7.18 2.71
CA PHE A 94 10.17 6.91 4.09
C PHE A 94 9.83 8.06 5.04
N ALA A 95 9.76 7.79 6.34
CA ALA A 95 9.62 8.81 7.38
C ALA A 95 10.83 8.78 8.31
N CYS A 96 11.16 9.92 8.90
CA CYS A 96 12.22 10.02 9.91
C CYS A 96 11.71 9.77 11.34
N ASN A 97 10.40 9.58 11.52
CA ASN A 97 9.74 9.32 12.79
C ASN A 97 8.83 8.09 12.69
N ASP A 98 8.71 7.31 13.76
CA ASP A 98 7.93 6.08 13.84
C ASP A 98 6.41 6.31 13.78
N ALA A 99 5.96 7.57 13.91
CA ALA A 99 4.58 7.98 13.75
C ALA A 99 3.92 7.43 12.47
N ALA A 100 4.66 7.38 11.36
CA ALA A 100 4.16 6.87 10.09
C ALA A 100 4.10 5.32 10.04
N ALA A 101 5.00 4.62 10.75
CA ALA A 101 5.07 3.16 10.70
C ALA A 101 3.85 2.49 11.35
N GLY A 102 3.16 3.19 12.26
CA GLY A 102 2.11 2.60 13.10
C GLY A 102 2.64 1.42 13.94
N ALA A 103 3.96 1.40 14.19
CA ALA A 103 4.67 0.31 14.88
C ALA A 103 4.52 0.35 16.40
N GLY A 104 3.91 1.41 16.95
CA GLY A 104 3.63 1.57 18.37
C GLY A 104 2.21 2.10 18.60
N ALA A 105 1.21 1.24 18.48
CA ALA A 105 -0.08 1.39 19.16
C ALA A 105 -0.87 0.09 18.97
N GLY A 106 -1.23 -0.55 20.09
CA GLY A 106 -2.40 -1.44 20.09
C GLY A 106 -3.64 -0.66 19.67
N ASP A 107 -4.71 -1.38 19.32
CA ASP A 107 -6.01 -0.84 18.92
C ASP A 107 -6.33 0.54 19.56
N GLY A 108 -6.10 1.62 18.83
CA GLY A 108 -6.27 2.99 19.34
C GLY A 108 -5.43 4.02 18.59
N ASP A 109 -6.08 4.71 17.65
CA ASP A 109 -6.10 6.16 17.32
C ASP A 109 -4.95 7.14 17.70
N ASP A 110 -3.79 6.72 18.18
CA ASP A 110 -2.71 7.62 18.66
C ASP A 110 -1.53 7.72 17.67
N ALA A 111 -1.80 7.51 16.37
CA ALA A 111 -0.85 7.85 15.33
C ALA A 111 -0.82 9.38 15.19
N ALA A 112 0.37 9.99 15.15
CA ALA A 112 0.47 11.42 14.92
C ALA A 112 -0.33 11.76 13.66
N HIS A 113 -1.33 12.64 13.81
CA HIS A 113 -2.19 12.97 12.67
C HIS A 113 -1.46 13.76 11.59
N GLU A 114 -0.28 14.29 11.93
CA GLU A 114 0.55 15.12 11.09
C GLU A 114 2.00 14.61 11.16
N PHE A 115 2.59 14.31 10.00
CA PHE A 115 3.96 13.84 9.90
C PHE A 115 4.53 14.06 8.50
N ASP A 116 5.86 14.06 8.40
CA ASP A 116 6.57 14.20 7.14
C ASP A 116 6.92 12.83 6.55
N LEU A 117 6.73 12.70 5.24
CA LEU A 117 7.28 11.64 4.40
C LEU A 117 8.32 12.24 3.45
N PHE A 118 9.30 11.44 3.09
CA PHE A 118 10.36 11.77 2.15
C PHE A 118 10.28 10.80 0.98
N TYR A 119 10.16 11.36 -0.21
CA TYR A 119 10.16 10.63 -1.47
C TYR A 119 11.53 10.76 -2.15
N TYR A 120 12.04 9.65 -2.66
CA TYR A 120 13.30 9.61 -3.40
C TYR A 120 13.20 8.68 -4.61
N ASP A 121 13.53 9.23 -5.77
CA ASP A 121 13.60 8.52 -7.04
C ASP A 121 15.02 8.57 -7.63
N PRO A 122 15.79 7.46 -7.56
CA PRO A 122 17.14 7.43 -8.11
C PRO A 122 17.18 7.41 -9.64
N LEU A 123 16.08 7.07 -10.33
CA LEU A 123 16.04 7.06 -11.79
C LEU A 123 15.76 8.46 -12.36
N GLY A 124 15.02 9.28 -11.62
CA GLY A 124 14.63 10.63 -12.02
C GLY A 124 15.76 11.68 -12.01
N GLN A 125 17.02 11.28 -11.76
CA GLN A 125 18.14 12.21 -11.52
C GLN A 125 17.83 13.22 -10.40
N GLN A 126 17.08 12.80 -9.38
CA GLN A 126 16.80 13.66 -8.23
C GLN A 126 18.04 13.78 -7.36
N ASP A 127 18.54 15.01 -7.23
CA ASP A 127 19.67 15.32 -6.34
C ASP A 127 19.24 15.35 -4.87
N GLU A 128 17.99 15.76 -4.60
CA GLU A 128 17.43 15.92 -3.26
C GLU A 128 16.13 15.12 -3.08
N THR A 129 15.83 14.78 -1.82
CA THR A 129 14.57 14.12 -1.45
C THR A 129 13.42 15.12 -1.43
N ILE A 130 12.26 14.74 -1.96
CA ILE A 130 11.04 15.56 -1.87
C ILE A 130 10.38 15.32 -0.51
N ARG A 131 10.15 16.38 0.26
CA ARG A 131 9.41 16.31 1.52
C ARG A 131 7.92 16.51 1.30
N LEU A 132 7.12 15.58 1.77
CA LEU A 132 5.66 15.61 1.76
C LEU A 132 5.15 15.75 3.19
N SER A 133 4.33 16.75 3.47
CA SER A 133 3.65 16.88 4.75
C SER A 133 2.29 16.20 4.68
N ILE A 134 2.05 15.22 5.54
CA ILE A 134 0.83 14.40 5.53
C ILE A 134 -0.06 14.81 6.69
N ASP A 135 -1.31 15.19 6.40
CA ASP A 135 -2.35 15.40 7.41
C ASP A 135 -3.46 14.36 7.24
N THR A 136 -3.62 13.51 8.25
CA THR A 136 -4.59 12.41 8.29
C THR A 136 -5.86 12.76 9.07
N ARG A 137 -5.97 13.99 9.61
CA ARG A 137 -7.20 14.45 10.26
C ARG A 137 -8.34 14.39 9.25
N PRO A 138 -9.55 13.96 9.66
CA PRO A 138 -10.71 13.99 8.79
C PRO A 138 -10.98 15.44 8.37
N ARG A 139 -10.63 15.79 7.12
CA ARG A 139 -11.06 17.06 6.53
C ARG A 139 -12.55 16.99 6.28
N VAL A 140 -13.25 18.08 6.60
CA VAL A 140 -14.63 18.34 6.16
C VAL A 140 -14.73 18.05 4.66
N PRO A 141 -15.83 17.45 4.15
CA PRO A 141 -15.92 17.05 2.75
C PRO A 141 -15.59 18.23 1.83
N PRO A 142 -14.93 17.99 0.69
CA PRO A 142 -14.70 19.03 -0.29
C PRO A 142 -16.04 19.69 -0.68
N PRO A 143 -16.04 20.99 -1.02
CA PRO A 143 -17.26 21.71 -1.33
C PRO A 143 -17.89 21.15 -2.60
N GLY A 144 -18.94 20.34 -2.45
CA GLY A 144 -19.86 19.93 -3.50
C GLY A 144 -19.23 19.30 -4.76
N PRO A 145 -20.06 18.94 -5.75
CA PRO A 145 -19.60 18.43 -7.04
C PRO A 145 -18.74 19.44 -7.84
N ASP A 146 -18.65 20.70 -7.41
CA ASP A 146 -17.91 21.76 -8.09
C ASP A 146 -16.42 21.85 -7.68
N ALA A 147 -15.97 21.22 -6.59
CA ALA A 147 -14.54 21.15 -6.25
C ALA A 147 -13.78 20.10 -7.08
N ALA A 148 -14.49 19.10 -7.60
CA ALA A 148 -13.97 18.15 -8.58
C ALA A 148 -13.97 18.73 -10.02
N ALA A 149 -14.38 19.99 -10.19
CA ALA A 149 -14.51 20.68 -11.48
C ALA A 149 -13.31 21.55 -11.86
N ALA A 150 -12.11 21.20 -11.40
CA ALA A 150 -10.88 21.60 -12.08
C ALA A 150 -10.20 20.31 -12.52
N GLY A 151 -9.89 20.16 -13.82
CA GLY A 151 -9.16 19.02 -14.38
C GLY A 151 -7.72 18.90 -13.89
N ALA A 152 -7.48 19.10 -12.59
CA ALA A 152 -6.23 18.88 -11.90
C ALA A 152 -6.03 17.37 -11.80
N LEU A 153 -5.05 16.87 -12.55
CA LEU A 153 -4.56 15.50 -12.42
C LEU A 153 -4.10 15.30 -10.97
N VAL A 154 -4.71 14.34 -10.28
CA VAL A 154 -4.25 13.96 -8.94
C VAL A 154 -2.91 13.23 -9.11
N PRO A 155 -1.83 13.67 -8.44
CA PRO A 155 -0.54 13.00 -8.54
C PRO A 155 -0.65 11.52 -8.17
N PRO A 156 -0.03 10.58 -8.92
CA PRO A 156 -0.07 9.16 -8.58
C PRO A 156 0.42 8.87 -7.16
N LEU A 157 1.41 9.62 -6.66
CA LEU A 157 1.94 9.44 -5.31
C LEU A 157 0.89 9.78 -4.22
N ASP A 158 0.05 10.79 -4.44
CA ASP A 158 -1.07 11.10 -3.55
C ASP A 158 -2.03 9.92 -3.43
N LEU A 159 -2.34 9.27 -4.56
CA LEU A 159 -3.22 8.11 -4.60
C LEU A 159 -2.62 6.93 -3.81
N VAL A 160 -1.31 6.68 -3.96
CA VAL A 160 -0.59 5.65 -3.21
C VAL A 160 -0.59 5.92 -1.72
N VAL A 161 -0.29 7.15 -1.29
CA VAL A 161 -0.30 7.55 0.14
C VAL A 161 -1.68 7.28 0.74
N ARG A 162 -2.76 7.60 0.01
CA ARG A 162 -4.13 7.40 0.48
C ARG A 162 -4.56 5.94 0.61
N THR A 163 -3.85 4.98 0.01
CA THR A 163 -4.13 3.55 0.26
C THR A 163 -3.66 3.11 1.65
N ARG A 164 -2.68 3.82 2.23
CA ARG A 164 -2.19 3.59 3.59
C ARG A 164 -2.85 4.48 4.63
N TRP A 165 -3.09 5.75 4.30
CA TRP A 165 -3.77 6.73 5.14
C TRP A 165 -5.00 7.28 4.42
N PRO A 166 -6.15 6.59 4.52
CA PRO A 166 -7.36 6.98 3.81
C PRO A 166 -7.77 8.42 4.14
N GLY A 167 -8.06 9.22 3.12
CA GLY A 167 -8.49 10.62 3.28
C GLY A 167 -7.37 11.60 3.62
N ALA A 168 -6.10 11.17 3.67
CA ALA A 168 -4.99 12.06 3.96
C ALA A 168 -4.83 13.16 2.91
N ALA A 169 -4.56 14.37 3.40
CA ALA A 169 -4.06 15.48 2.62
C ALA A 169 -2.54 15.37 2.47
N VAL A 170 -2.05 15.67 1.27
CA VAL A 170 -0.62 15.63 0.92
C VAL A 170 -0.21 17.03 0.49
N ASP A 171 0.77 17.61 1.18
CA ASP A 171 1.38 18.88 0.80
C ASP A 171 2.80 18.63 0.28
N TRP A 172 3.06 19.04 -0.96
CA TRP A 172 4.35 18.91 -1.64
C TRP A 172 5.35 20.02 -1.23
N ASN A 173 4.98 20.88 -0.28
CA ASN A 173 5.84 21.92 0.31
C ASN A 173 6.44 22.87 -0.74
N GLY A 174 5.67 23.20 -1.78
CA GLY A 174 6.11 24.06 -2.88
C GLY A 174 6.94 23.36 -3.96
N THR A 175 7.13 22.04 -3.86
CA THR A 175 7.69 21.21 -4.95
C THR A 175 6.60 20.91 -5.97
N ASP A 176 6.93 20.93 -7.26
CA ASP A 176 5.99 20.55 -8.32
C ASP A 176 5.61 19.05 -8.20
N PRO A 177 4.31 18.71 -8.14
CA PRO A 177 3.90 17.33 -8.03
C PRO A 177 4.31 16.49 -9.24
N ILE A 178 4.79 15.27 -8.97
CA ILE A 178 5.13 14.31 -10.02
C ILE A 178 3.82 13.70 -10.53
N LEU A 179 3.54 13.92 -11.82
CA LEU A 179 2.39 13.39 -12.54
C LEU A 179 2.72 12.09 -13.28
#